data_AF-A0A7Y2FDP5-F1
#
_entry.id   AF-A0A7Y2FDP5-F1
#
_cell.length_a   1.000
_cell.length_b   1.000
_cell.length_c   1.000
_cell.angle_alpha   90.00
_cell.angle_beta   90.00
_cell.angle_gamma   90.00
#
_symmetry.space_group_name_H-M   'P 1'
#
loop_
_entity.id
_entity.type
_entity.pdbx_description
1 polymer ?
#
loop_
_entity_poly.entity_id
_entity_poly.type
_entity_poly.pdbx_seq_one_letter_code
_entity_poly.pdbx_strand_id
1 'polypeptide(L)'
;MSEFAPPETREPPPFELSGRVGVRPAAGKAHMQVHQSEDPENVLSELKALPAVLFTIVQAHDRLLTLEKHPLESNHPHWEFVALDGVTWASSKRQGWLEAAMPFALRERNQNCTHQGMIRFSAGPGGELSPARYQVSSETCAYRKLDLWGEVDLEWDSGRAPDRSRLVASRKALEQHRLPLRKIEQLPEDYPALPADGLRPPAQQLSVYGYVVNGIHYRSDCFTRQGPFPLCSEFALPSYSTAKALLAGMAYRQILKMDAGFADSAVTRWIPECRLHDERWEGVRLRHLSDMNTGLFDSDIFQADEGALKKINGFFIPETHADKLAFACTAYPRKAPPGATQVYHTSDTYLLGVAMSRYLEQRQAVRTDIRQWVNAHLYQHLQLNPVALTTMRTYDETAQPWAGYGLTLTPDDAARLGLFMAAHHADFEQVPNWPAARGERYSNGVWAVDASHWVGCPEPVWIPFMSGYGGITIAMLPHGSVMYMFGDGHEFTWLRNAALLHNIQSWCKGKPS
;
A
#
# COMPACT_ATOMS: atom_id res chain seq x y z
N MET A 1 21.00 -8.67 5.97
CA MET A 1 20.74 -7.23 5.86
C MET A 1 21.83 -6.33 6.44
N SER A 2 22.59 -6.73 7.47
CA SER A 2 23.66 -5.91 8.07
C SER A 2 24.71 -5.40 7.08
N GLU A 3 25.07 -6.18 6.06
CA GLU A 3 26.02 -5.77 5.01
C GLU A 3 25.57 -4.52 4.22
N PHE A 4 24.25 -4.29 4.16
CA PHE A 4 23.62 -3.17 3.47
C PHE A 4 23.29 -2.00 4.40
N ALA A 5 23.52 -2.16 5.71
CA ALA A 5 23.29 -1.09 6.65
C ALA A 5 24.34 0.02 6.47
N PRO A 6 23.94 1.30 6.47
CA PRO A 6 24.90 2.38 6.59
C PRO A 6 25.63 2.29 7.94
N PRO A 7 26.86 2.83 8.05
CA PRO A 7 27.54 2.95 9.34
C PRO A 7 26.73 3.86 10.29
N GLU A 8 26.89 3.67 11.60
CA GLU A 8 26.23 4.49 12.63
C GLU A 8 26.49 5.98 12.43
N THR A 9 27.75 6.32 12.14
CA THR A 9 28.17 7.67 11.74
C THR A 9 28.48 7.68 10.26
N ARG A 10 27.79 8.54 9.51
CA ARG A 10 28.00 8.74 8.07
C ARG A 10 28.85 9.98 7.85
N GLU A 11 30.11 9.77 7.52
CA GLU A 11 31.00 10.85 7.10
C GLU A 11 30.49 11.52 5.81
N PRO A 12 30.55 12.85 5.69
CA PRO A 12 30.08 13.57 4.52
C PRO A 12 30.73 13.05 3.23
N PRO A 13 29.96 12.73 2.19
CA PRO A 13 30.50 12.25 0.92
C PRO A 13 31.37 13.33 0.24
N PRO A 14 32.48 12.95 -0.43
CA PRO A 14 33.44 13.88 -1.02
C PRO A 14 32.92 14.66 -2.24
N PHE A 15 31.78 14.25 -2.81
CA PHE A 15 31.10 14.90 -3.93
C PHE A 15 29.61 14.52 -3.92
N GLU A 16 28.83 15.15 -4.80
CA GLU A 16 27.40 14.83 -4.98
C GLU A 16 27.16 14.04 -6.26
N LEU A 17 26.42 12.93 -6.17
CA LEU A 17 25.89 12.21 -7.31
C LEU A 17 24.62 12.86 -7.83
N SER A 18 24.56 13.11 -9.14
CA SER A 18 23.33 13.53 -9.81
C SER A 18 23.34 13.08 -11.25
N GLY A 19 22.33 12.33 -11.67
CA GLY A 19 22.29 11.71 -13.01
C GLY A 19 21.31 10.56 -13.05
N ARG A 20 21.33 9.79 -14.14
CA ARG A 20 20.52 8.58 -14.29
C ARG A 20 21.37 7.34 -14.04
N VAL A 21 20.80 6.37 -13.33
CA VAL A 21 21.39 5.07 -13.05
C VAL A 21 20.57 4.00 -13.75
N GLY A 22 21.23 3.27 -14.65
CA GLY A 22 20.72 2.03 -15.21
C GLY A 22 21.11 0.85 -14.32
N VAL A 23 20.17 -0.02 -13.99
CA VAL A 23 20.42 -1.31 -13.34
C VAL A 23 20.29 -2.39 -14.40
N ARG A 24 21.37 -3.17 -14.62
CA ARG A 24 21.42 -4.27 -15.58
C ARG A 24 21.66 -5.60 -14.86
N PRO A 25 20.78 -6.60 -15.05
CA PRO A 25 21.00 -7.92 -14.50
C PRO A 25 22.31 -8.51 -15.03
N ALA A 26 23.23 -8.91 -14.13
CA ALA A 26 24.47 -9.57 -14.53
C ALA A 26 24.23 -11.07 -14.71
N ALA A 27 24.53 -11.58 -15.90
CA ALA A 27 24.32 -13.00 -16.23
C ALA A 27 25.06 -13.92 -15.26
N GLY A 28 24.34 -14.92 -14.72
CA GLY A 28 24.90 -15.94 -13.83
C GLY A 28 25.24 -15.47 -12.41
N LYS A 29 25.00 -14.20 -12.05
CA LYS A 29 25.31 -13.64 -10.71
C LYS A 29 24.10 -13.49 -9.79
N ALA A 30 22.91 -13.80 -10.28
CA ALA A 30 21.70 -13.82 -9.47
C ALA A 30 21.55 -15.19 -8.79
N HIS A 31 21.02 -15.17 -7.57
CA HIS A 31 20.69 -16.33 -6.77
C HIS A 31 19.31 -16.14 -6.17
N MET A 32 18.61 -17.25 -5.96
CA MET A 32 17.27 -17.26 -5.38
C MET A 32 17.12 -18.46 -4.44
N GLN A 33 16.45 -18.24 -3.32
CA GLN A 33 15.95 -19.28 -2.44
C GLN A 33 14.45 -19.11 -2.28
N VAL A 34 13.67 -20.13 -2.64
CA VAL A 34 12.22 -20.14 -2.46
C VAL A 34 11.92 -20.74 -1.09
N HIS A 35 11.13 -20.03 -0.27
CA HIS A 35 10.64 -20.51 1.03
C HIS A 35 9.20 -21.01 0.92
N GLN A 36 8.38 -20.34 0.11
CA GLN A 36 7.00 -20.72 -0.20
C GLN A 36 6.62 -20.10 -1.54
N SER A 37 6.01 -20.85 -2.46
CA SER A 37 5.47 -20.29 -3.70
C SER A 37 4.31 -21.15 -4.24
N GLU A 38 3.30 -20.49 -4.78
CA GLU A 38 2.23 -21.10 -5.59
C GLU A 38 2.53 -21.01 -7.11
N ASP A 39 3.66 -20.41 -7.49
CA ASP A 39 4.05 -20.21 -8.88
C ASP A 39 4.60 -21.51 -9.51
N PRO A 40 4.34 -21.75 -10.81
CA PRO A 40 4.95 -22.88 -11.52
C PRO A 40 6.46 -22.67 -11.73
N GLU A 41 7.20 -23.77 -11.93
CA GLU A 41 8.67 -23.75 -12.01
C GLU A 41 9.23 -22.81 -13.08
N ASN A 42 8.55 -22.67 -14.23
CA ASN A 42 8.96 -21.75 -15.28
C ASN A 42 8.91 -20.29 -14.79
N VAL A 43 7.86 -19.90 -14.05
CA VAL A 43 7.74 -18.57 -13.45
C VAL A 43 8.85 -18.38 -12.40
N LEU A 44 9.08 -19.36 -11.53
CA LEU A 44 10.17 -19.30 -10.54
C LEU A 44 11.54 -19.06 -11.19
N SER A 45 11.82 -19.68 -12.34
CA SER A 45 13.08 -19.47 -13.06
C SER A 45 13.27 -18.01 -13.53
N GLU A 46 12.18 -17.34 -13.91
CA GLU A 46 12.16 -15.96 -14.40
C GLU A 46 12.23 -14.94 -13.25
N LEU A 47 11.62 -15.24 -12.09
CA LEU A 47 11.66 -14.39 -10.90
C LEU A 47 13.07 -14.16 -10.33
N LYS A 48 14.03 -15.01 -10.71
CA LYS A 48 15.42 -14.97 -10.22
C LYS A 48 16.17 -13.71 -10.64
N ALA A 49 15.86 -13.16 -11.81
CA ALA A 49 16.53 -11.96 -12.32
C ALA A 49 15.85 -10.68 -11.81
N LEU A 50 16.64 -9.64 -11.55
CA LEU A 50 16.06 -8.30 -11.37
C LEU A 50 15.59 -7.76 -12.73
N PRO A 51 14.59 -6.86 -12.77
CA PRO A 51 14.25 -6.12 -13.97
C PRO A 51 15.38 -5.16 -14.37
N ALA A 52 15.62 -5.02 -15.69
CA ALA A 52 16.49 -3.96 -16.20
C ALA A 52 15.74 -2.63 -16.19
N VAL A 53 16.25 -1.63 -15.49
CA VAL A 53 15.55 -0.36 -15.24
C VAL A 53 16.48 0.84 -15.30
N LEU A 54 15.90 2.02 -15.50
CA LEU A 54 16.62 3.30 -15.54
C LEU A 54 15.84 4.34 -14.74
N PHE A 55 16.50 5.00 -13.79
CA PHE A 55 15.89 6.02 -12.95
C PHE A 55 16.89 7.12 -12.61
N THR A 56 16.39 8.25 -12.13
CA THR A 56 17.16 9.45 -11.81
C THR A 56 17.45 9.50 -10.32
N ILE A 57 18.72 9.75 -9.97
CA ILE A 57 19.15 10.02 -8.60
C ILE A 57 19.69 11.43 -8.44
N VAL A 58 19.43 12.00 -7.27
CA VAL A 58 19.90 13.30 -6.84
C VAL A 58 20.38 13.19 -5.40
N GLN A 59 21.67 13.35 -5.17
CA GLN A 59 22.23 13.35 -3.83
C GLN A 59 22.04 14.72 -3.16
N ALA A 60 21.53 14.76 -1.94
CA ALA A 60 21.40 15.96 -1.14
C ALA A 60 22.03 15.70 0.23
N HIS A 61 23.22 16.26 0.47
CA HIS A 61 24.07 15.89 1.62
C HIS A 61 24.37 14.38 1.63
N ASP A 62 23.86 13.66 2.63
CA ASP A 62 24.02 12.23 2.88
C ASP A 62 22.82 11.40 2.39
N ARG A 63 21.84 12.03 1.71
CA ARG A 63 20.66 11.39 1.13
C ARG A 63 20.83 11.16 -0.36
N LEU A 64 20.35 10.02 -0.84
CA LEU A 64 20.24 9.71 -2.26
C LEU A 64 18.77 9.70 -2.66
N LEU A 65 18.30 10.76 -3.30
CA LEU A 65 16.88 10.92 -3.64
C LEU A 65 16.58 10.33 -5.01
N THR A 66 15.50 9.56 -5.14
CA THR A 66 15.02 9.07 -6.44
C THR A 66 13.91 9.96 -6.98
N LEU A 67 13.88 10.22 -8.29
CA LEU A 67 12.82 11.01 -8.91
C LEU A 67 11.56 10.17 -9.15
N GLU A 68 11.75 9.00 -9.74
CA GLU A 68 10.69 8.08 -10.13
C GLU A 68 10.28 7.25 -8.91
N LYS A 69 9.14 7.65 -8.33
CA LYS A 69 8.55 7.05 -7.12
C LYS A 69 7.39 6.10 -7.42
N HIS A 70 7.16 5.85 -8.70
CA HIS A 70 6.30 4.80 -9.21
C HIS A 70 7.17 3.61 -9.65
N PRO A 71 6.57 2.43 -9.80
CA PRO A 71 7.21 1.33 -10.49
C PRO A 71 7.72 1.74 -11.86
N LEU A 72 8.96 1.35 -12.13
CA LEU A 72 9.69 1.70 -13.33
C LEU A 72 9.28 0.80 -14.49
N GLU A 73 9.25 1.40 -15.68
CA GLU A 73 9.03 0.69 -16.92
C GLU A 73 10.14 -0.36 -17.14
N SER A 74 9.72 -1.56 -17.52
CA SER A 74 10.58 -2.72 -17.69
C SER A 74 9.84 -3.78 -18.51
N ASN A 75 10.60 -4.59 -19.27
CA ASN A 75 10.07 -5.74 -20.00
C ASN A 75 10.07 -7.04 -19.17
N HIS A 76 10.38 -6.95 -17.88
CA HIS A 76 10.37 -8.11 -17.00
C HIS A 76 8.93 -8.62 -16.82
N PRO A 77 8.65 -9.91 -17.07
CA PRO A 77 7.29 -10.43 -17.10
C PRO A 77 6.60 -10.41 -15.73
N HIS A 78 7.37 -10.50 -14.64
CA HIS A 78 6.80 -10.65 -13.28
C HIS A 78 7.10 -9.54 -12.29
N TRP A 79 8.05 -8.65 -12.58
CA TRP A 79 8.57 -7.68 -11.60
C TRP A 79 8.53 -6.27 -12.15
N GLU A 80 7.98 -5.38 -11.34
CA GLU A 80 8.10 -3.95 -11.48
C GLU A 80 9.03 -3.42 -10.38
N PHE A 81 10.06 -2.68 -10.76
CA PHE A 81 11.04 -2.15 -9.81
C PHE A 81 10.57 -0.82 -9.24
N VAL A 82 10.59 -0.65 -7.92
CA VAL A 82 10.32 0.63 -7.25
C VAL A 82 11.61 1.11 -6.61
N ALA A 83 12.19 2.19 -7.13
CA ALA A 83 13.40 2.80 -6.58
C ALA A 83 13.05 3.74 -5.42
N LEU A 84 13.71 3.58 -4.27
CA LEU A 84 13.40 4.30 -3.03
C LEU A 84 14.58 5.16 -2.57
N ASP A 85 14.33 6.10 -1.65
CA ASP A 85 15.39 7.02 -1.20
C ASP A 85 16.48 6.26 -0.42
N GLY A 86 17.72 6.45 -0.82
CA GLY A 86 18.89 5.87 -0.18
C GLY A 86 19.69 6.87 0.65
N VAL A 87 20.89 6.43 1.02
CA VAL A 87 21.88 7.21 1.75
C VAL A 87 23.26 7.03 1.16
N THR A 88 24.09 8.06 1.30
CA THR A 88 25.48 8.09 0.87
C THR A 88 26.40 8.52 2.00
N TRP A 89 27.64 8.05 1.98
CA TRP A 89 28.70 8.46 2.93
C TRP A 89 30.08 8.31 2.27
N ALA A 90 31.10 8.96 2.81
CA ALA A 90 32.46 8.79 2.33
C ALA A 90 32.96 7.33 2.50
N SER A 91 33.61 6.78 1.49
CA SER A 91 34.16 5.42 1.56
C SER A 91 35.36 5.38 2.49
N SER A 92 35.32 4.49 3.49
CA SER A 92 36.48 4.16 4.33
C SER A 92 37.49 3.26 3.63
N LYS A 93 37.11 2.64 2.50
CA LYS A 93 37.94 1.69 1.75
C LYS A 93 38.76 2.35 0.65
N ARG A 94 38.25 3.46 0.08
CA ARG A 94 38.87 4.13 -1.05
C ARG A 94 38.73 5.65 -0.91
N GLN A 95 39.87 6.34 -0.77
CA GLN A 95 39.89 7.79 -0.62
C GLN A 95 39.27 8.48 -1.85
N GLY A 96 38.46 9.51 -1.61
CA GLY A 96 37.79 10.29 -2.66
C GLY A 96 36.57 9.59 -3.27
N TRP A 97 36.22 8.38 -2.82
CA TRP A 97 35.01 7.67 -3.23
C TRP A 97 33.91 7.82 -2.19
N LEU A 98 32.68 7.61 -2.62
CA LEU A 98 31.54 7.44 -1.73
C LEU A 98 30.97 6.03 -1.81
N GLU A 99 30.27 5.63 -0.77
CA GLU A 99 29.44 4.45 -0.71
C GLU A 99 27.96 4.89 -0.75
N ALA A 100 27.13 4.09 -1.40
CA ALA A 100 25.70 4.30 -1.47
C ALA A 100 24.98 3.01 -1.07
N ALA A 101 23.94 3.14 -0.24
CA ALA A 101 22.98 2.08 0.05
C ALA A 101 21.57 2.61 -0.24
N MET A 102 20.84 1.90 -1.10
CA MET A 102 19.53 2.33 -1.57
C MET A 102 18.52 1.19 -1.38
N PRO A 103 17.35 1.46 -0.80
CA PRO A 103 16.27 0.50 -0.78
C PRO A 103 15.61 0.42 -2.15
N PHE A 104 15.04 -0.74 -2.47
CA PHE A 104 14.12 -0.91 -3.58
C PHE A 104 13.04 -1.91 -3.19
N ALA A 105 11.95 -1.94 -3.95
CA ALA A 105 11.00 -3.03 -3.89
C ALA A 105 10.78 -3.63 -5.27
N LEU A 106 10.62 -4.95 -5.31
CA LEU A 106 10.05 -5.64 -6.46
C LEU A 106 8.58 -5.81 -6.19
N ARG A 107 7.75 -5.14 -6.99
CA ARG A 107 6.32 -5.36 -6.98
C ARG A 107 5.97 -6.38 -8.05
N GLU A 108 5.16 -7.36 -7.70
CA GLU A 108 4.68 -8.31 -8.69
C GLU A 108 3.86 -7.59 -9.78
N ARG A 109 4.12 -7.93 -11.04
CA ARG A 109 3.33 -7.40 -12.16
C ARG A 109 1.87 -7.83 -12.01
N ASN A 110 0.95 -6.90 -12.25
CA ASN A 110 -0.49 -7.12 -12.14
C ASN A 110 -0.99 -7.54 -10.73
N GLN A 111 -0.14 -7.56 -9.71
CA GLN A 111 -0.51 -7.82 -8.32
C GLN A 111 0.08 -6.78 -7.37
N ASN A 112 -0.51 -6.58 -6.18
CA ASN A 112 0.02 -5.60 -5.23
C ASN A 112 1.18 -6.15 -4.39
N CYS A 113 1.54 -7.43 -4.49
CA CYS A 113 2.59 -8.07 -3.70
C CYS A 113 3.95 -7.36 -3.84
N THR A 114 4.69 -7.18 -2.74
CA THR A 114 6.00 -6.50 -2.72
C THR A 114 7.07 -7.31 -2.02
N HIS A 115 8.27 -7.35 -2.59
CA HIS A 115 9.49 -7.90 -2.00
C HIS A 115 10.52 -6.80 -1.78
N GLN A 116 11.11 -6.74 -0.58
CA GLN A 116 11.92 -5.60 -0.15
C GLN A 116 13.40 -5.92 -0.30
N GLY A 117 14.09 -5.05 -1.01
CA GLY A 117 15.50 -5.19 -1.31
C GLY A 117 16.35 -4.00 -0.90
N MET A 118 17.64 -4.26 -0.77
CA MET A 118 18.69 -3.26 -0.65
C MET A 118 19.70 -3.47 -1.76
N ILE A 119 20.17 -2.39 -2.38
CA ILE A 119 21.28 -2.37 -3.33
C ILE A 119 22.39 -1.49 -2.79
N ARG A 120 23.64 -1.94 -2.90
CA ARG A 120 24.82 -1.23 -2.42
C ARG A 120 25.90 -1.17 -3.50
N PHE A 121 26.48 0.01 -3.68
CA PHE A 121 27.57 0.27 -4.62
C PHE A 121 28.47 1.39 -4.12
N SER A 122 29.62 1.57 -4.76
CA SER A 122 30.49 2.73 -4.56
C SER A 122 30.64 3.53 -5.84
N ALA A 123 30.90 4.83 -5.69
CA ALA A 123 31.05 5.75 -6.81
C ALA A 123 32.32 6.60 -6.68
N GLY A 124 32.99 6.81 -7.81
CA GLY A 124 34.14 7.69 -7.97
C GLY A 124 33.77 9.08 -8.49
N PRO A 125 34.68 10.07 -8.35
CA PRO A 125 34.41 11.46 -8.72
C PRO A 125 34.26 11.67 -10.24
N GLY A 126 34.73 10.73 -11.07
CA GLY A 126 34.59 10.77 -12.52
C GLY A 126 33.30 10.12 -13.04
N GLY A 127 32.40 9.70 -12.14
CA GLY A 127 31.17 8.95 -12.50
C GLY A 127 31.39 7.45 -12.62
N GLU A 128 32.53 6.93 -12.16
CA GLU A 128 32.77 5.49 -12.11
C GLU A 128 31.87 4.84 -11.06
N LEU A 129 31.19 3.75 -11.43
CA LEU A 129 30.39 2.96 -10.50
C LEU A 129 31.03 1.57 -10.32
N SER A 130 31.03 1.06 -9.08
CA SER A 130 31.31 -0.35 -8.86
C SER A 130 30.14 -1.21 -9.35
N PRO A 131 30.35 -2.51 -9.64
CA PRO A 131 29.26 -3.47 -9.61
C PRO A 131 28.49 -3.33 -8.30
N ALA A 132 27.17 -3.43 -8.37
CA ALA A 132 26.33 -3.31 -7.20
C ALA A 132 25.94 -4.68 -6.71
N ARG A 133 25.98 -4.86 -5.39
CA ARG A 133 25.41 -6.06 -4.74
C ARG A 133 24.00 -5.76 -4.30
N TYR A 134 23.12 -6.75 -4.35
CA TYR A 134 21.75 -6.62 -3.87
C TYR A 134 21.33 -7.81 -3.02
N GLN A 135 20.37 -7.56 -2.14
CA GLN A 135 19.68 -8.59 -1.37
C GLN A 135 18.21 -8.21 -1.19
N VAL A 136 17.32 -9.17 -1.45
CA VAL A 136 15.91 -9.19 -1.12
C VAL A 136 15.72 -10.29 -0.09
N SER A 137 15.21 -9.97 1.10
CA SER A 137 15.10 -10.94 2.20
C SER A 137 13.84 -10.82 3.04
N SER A 138 12.81 -10.19 2.47
CA SER A 138 11.49 -10.07 3.06
C SER A 138 10.48 -9.74 1.98
N GLU A 139 9.23 -10.05 2.27
CA GLU A 139 8.08 -9.69 1.46
C GLU A 139 6.92 -9.20 2.34
N THR A 140 5.91 -8.68 1.67
CA THR A 140 4.55 -8.60 2.17
C THR A 140 3.67 -9.30 1.14
N CYS A 141 3.80 -10.63 1.09
CA CYS A 141 3.24 -11.47 0.05
C CYS A 141 2.94 -12.89 0.54
N ALA A 142 1.66 -13.25 0.57
CA ALA A 142 1.25 -14.46 1.28
C ALA A 142 1.56 -15.76 0.54
N TYR A 143 1.58 -15.70 -0.80
CA TYR A 143 1.74 -16.84 -1.69
C TYR A 143 3.13 -16.92 -2.34
N ARG A 144 3.98 -15.90 -2.20
CA ARG A 144 5.32 -15.88 -2.79
C ARG A 144 6.33 -15.35 -1.78
N LYS A 145 7.12 -16.25 -1.18
CA LYS A 145 8.15 -15.95 -0.17
C LYS A 145 9.48 -16.47 -0.65
N LEU A 146 10.41 -15.56 -0.89
CA LEU A 146 11.69 -15.87 -1.50
C LEU A 146 12.77 -14.88 -1.06
N ASP A 147 14.01 -15.33 -1.12
CA ASP A 147 15.19 -14.48 -1.04
C ASP A 147 15.83 -14.38 -2.42
N LEU A 148 16.25 -13.17 -2.79
CA LEU A 148 17.08 -12.93 -3.98
C LEU A 148 18.37 -12.25 -3.54
N TRP A 149 19.49 -12.63 -4.14
CA TRP A 149 20.74 -11.90 -3.92
C TRP A 149 21.66 -12.07 -5.11
N GLY A 150 22.60 -11.15 -5.26
CA GLY A 150 23.54 -11.22 -6.37
C GLY A 150 24.24 -9.91 -6.64
N GLU A 151 24.79 -9.84 -7.84
CA GLU A 151 25.39 -8.63 -8.40
C GLU A 151 24.64 -8.17 -9.65
N VAL A 152 24.59 -6.85 -9.84
CA VAL A 152 24.10 -6.19 -11.04
C VAL A 152 25.11 -5.14 -11.50
N ASP A 153 25.15 -4.91 -12.80
CA ASP A 153 25.96 -3.85 -13.37
C ASP A 153 25.18 -2.53 -13.32
N LEU A 154 25.89 -1.44 -12.98
CA LEU A 154 25.31 -0.11 -12.98
C LEU A 154 25.84 0.70 -14.15
N GLU A 155 24.94 1.36 -14.88
CA GLU A 155 25.26 2.28 -15.96
C GLU A 155 25.01 3.71 -15.47
N TRP A 156 26.02 4.58 -15.56
CA TRP A 156 25.90 5.99 -15.19
C TRP A 156 25.73 6.87 -16.41
N ASP A 157 24.67 7.67 -16.41
CA ASP A 157 24.49 8.79 -17.33
C ASP A 157 24.54 10.09 -16.53
N SER A 158 25.66 10.81 -16.68
CA SER A 158 25.94 12.09 -16.02
C SER A 158 25.14 13.27 -16.60
N GLY A 159 24.20 13.01 -17.51
CA GLY A 159 23.25 14.00 -18.00
C GLY A 159 22.58 14.77 -16.85
N ARG A 160 22.19 16.02 -17.14
CA ARG A 160 21.58 16.91 -16.14
C ARG A 160 20.32 16.26 -15.57
N ALA A 161 20.35 15.88 -14.29
CA ALA A 161 19.16 15.43 -13.59
C ALA A 161 18.14 16.58 -13.56
N PRO A 162 16.96 16.43 -14.20
CA PRO A 162 15.92 17.42 -14.06
C PRO A 162 15.49 17.52 -12.58
N ASP A 163 15.00 18.68 -12.16
CA ASP A 163 14.26 18.83 -10.91
C ASP A 163 15.01 18.64 -9.57
N ARG A 164 16.36 18.74 -9.50
CA ARG A 164 17.11 18.71 -8.22
C ARG A 164 16.48 19.58 -7.11
N SER A 165 16.27 20.87 -7.38
CA SER A 165 15.72 21.81 -6.39
C SER A 165 14.34 21.39 -5.91
N ARG A 166 13.50 20.85 -6.81
CA ARG A 166 12.16 20.36 -6.49
C ARG A 166 12.22 19.09 -5.64
N LEU A 167 13.10 18.15 -5.96
CA LEU A 167 13.29 16.93 -5.18
C LEU A 167 13.77 17.22 -3.76
N VAL A 168 14.77 18.09 -3.62
CA VAL A 168 15.27 18.52 -2.30
C VAL A 168 14.18 19.23 -1.50
N ALA A 169 13.42 20.13 -2.13
CA ALA A 169 12.30 20.81 -1.47
C ALA A 169 11.20 19.84 -1.05
N SER A 170 10.82 18.90 -1.92
CA SER A 170 9.82 17.87 -1.63
C SER A 170 10.25 16.96 -0.48
N ARG A 171 11.54 16.57 -0.44
CA ARG A 171 12.08 15.76 0.66
C ARG A 171 12.04 16.53 1.98
N LYS A 172 12.45 17.79 1.97
CA LYS A 172 12.40 18.65 3.16
C LYS A 172 10.97 18.81 3.68
N ALA A 173 10.00 19.03 2.79
CA ALA A 173 8.59 19.12 3.15
C ALA A 173 8.08 17.81 3.78
N LEU A 174 8.41 16.66 3.18
CA LEU A 174 8.08 15.34 3.73
C LEU A 174 8.67 15.16 5.13
N GLU A 175 9.95 15.45 5.33
CA GLU A 175 10.62 15.29 6.64
C GLU A 175 10.03 16.20 7.72
N GLN A 176 9.54 17.38 7.37
CA GLN A 176 8.88 18.30 8.31
C GLN A 176 7.47 17.83 8.73
N HIS A 177 6.82 16.96 7.96
CA HIS A 177 5.46 16.50 8.22
C HIS A 177 5.36 15.05 8.68
N ARG A 178 6.50 14.33 8.75
CA ARG A 178 6.56 13.02 9.39
C ARG A 178 6.13 13.12 10.84
N LEU A 179 5.43 12.08 11.31
CA LEU A 179 5.10 11.99 12.73
C LEU A 179 6.38 11.86 13.55
N PRO A 180 6.45 12.44 14.76
CA PRO A 180 7.50 12.13 15.73
C PRO A 180 7.59 10.61 15.92
N LEU A 181 8.71 10.02 15.52
CA LEU A 181 8.91 8.57 15.50
C LEU A 181 9.65 8.11 16.74
N ARG A 182 9.12 7.08 17.41
CA ARG A 182 9.74 6.35 18.51
C ARG A 182 9.74 4.86 18.22
N LYS A 183 10.64 4.13 18.87
CA LYS A 183 10.63 2.67 18.82
C LYS A 183 9.42 2.14 19.58
N ILE A 184 8.85 1.03 19.14
CA ILE A 184 7.66 0.44 19.76
C ILE A 184 7.89 0.07 21.23
N GLU A 185 9.12 -0.32 21.58
CA GLU A 185 9.53 -0.68 22.94
C GLU A 185 9.44 0.51 23.91
N GLN A 186 9.44 1.75 23.40
CA GLN A 186 9.28 2.96 24.22
C GLN A 186 7.82 3.26 24.56
N LEU A 187 6.85 2.61 23.90
CA LEU A 187 5.43 2.88 24.16
C LEU A 187 5.02 2.50 25.60
N PRO A 188 5.40 1.33 26.15
CA PRO A 188 5.19 1.01 27.57
C PRO A 188 5.99 1.89 28.55
N GLU A 189 7.12 2.46 28.12
CA GLU A 189 7.90 3.40 28.94
C GLU A 189 7.16 4.74 29.10
N ASP A 190 6.59 5.24 27.99
CA ASP A 190 5.79 6.46 27.97
C ASP A 190 4.41 6.29 28.63
N TYR A 191 3.86 5.06 28.59
CA TYR A 191 2.57 4.72 29.19
C TYR A 191 2.66 3.45 30.04
N PRO A 192 3.08 3.55 31.32
CA PRO A 192 3.32 2.41 32.21
C PRO A 192 2.10 1.51 32.50
N ALA A 193 0.88 1.95 32.13
CA ALA A 193 -0.33 1.14 32.20
C ALA A 193 -0.39 0.05 31.09
N LEU A 194 0.50 0.12 30.11
CA LEU A 194 0.64 -0.88 29.06
C LEU A 194 1.65 -1.96 29.47
N PRO A 195 1.39 -3.24 29.17
CA PRO A 195 2.37 -4.31 29.35
C PRO A 195 3.51 -4.20 28.33
N ALA A 196 4.75 -4.47 28.77
CA ALA A 196 5.94 -4.45 27.91
C ALA A 196 5.81 -5.35 26.66
N ASP A 197 5.31 -6.58 26.83
CA ASP A 197 5.26 -7.60 25.77
C ASP A 197 3.88 -7.76 25.11
N GLY A 198 2.91 -6.90 25.43
CA GLY A 198 1.52 -7.08 24.99
C GLY A 198 1.16 -6.38 23.68
N LEU A 199 2.02 -5.52 23.14
CA LEU A 199 1.67 -4.66 22.00
C LEU A 199 1.99 -5.25 20.62
N ARG A 200 2.80 -6.31 20.58
CA ARG A 200 3.10 -7.03 19.35
C ARG A 200 1.90 -7.88 18.94
N PRO A 201 1.31 -7.67 17.74
CA PRO A 201 0.32 -8.60 17.21
C PRO A 201 0.92 -10.02 17.17
N PRO A 202 0.18 -11.08 17.55
CA PRO A 202 0.69 -12.45 17.59
C PRO A 202 1.00 -13.06 16.21
N ALA A 203 1.07 -12.23 15.16
CA ALA A 203 1.40 -12.65 13.81
C ALA A 203 2.88 -13.03 13.69
N GLN A 204 3.13 -14.22 13.13
CA GLN A 204 4.47 -14.75 12.94
C GLN A 204 5.18 -14.08 11.77
N GLN A 205 4.42 -13.71 10.73
CA GLN A 205 4.96 -13.18 9.47
C GLN A 205 4.58 -11.71 9.29
N LEU A 206 5.17 -10.88 10.14
CA LEU A 206 5.02 -9.42 10.09
C LEU A 206 6.14 -8.80 9.26
N SER A 207 5.80 -7.86 8.39
CA SER A 207 6.76 -6.95 7.78
C SER A 207 7.01 -5.74 8.69
N VAL A 208 5.96 -5.17 9.28
CA VAL A 208 6.04 -4.05 10.23
C VAL A 208 4.72 -3.87 10.98
N TYR A 209 4.75 -3.33 12.20
CA TYR A 209 3.56 -2.83 12.89
C TYR A 209 3.87 -1.56 13.68
N GLY A 210 2.82 -0.86 14.08
CA GLY A 210 2.97 0.34 14.88
C GLY A 210 1.65 0.91 15.41
N TYR A 211 1.79 1.88 16.29
CA TYR A 211 0.69 2.66 16.86
C TYR A 211 0.98 4.13 16.72
N VAL A 212 -0.08 4.93 16.56
CA VAL A 212 -0.02 6.36 16.83
C VAL A 212 -0.81 6.64 18.09
N VAL A 213 -0.16 7.23 19.09
CA VAL A 213 -0.74 7.57 20.38
C VAL A 213 -0.35 9.01 20.69
N ASN A 214 -1.34 9.88 20.91
CA ASN A 214 -1.13 11.30 21.21
C ASN A 214 -0.18 12.00 20.23
N GLY A 215 -0.31 11.67 18.93
CA GLY A 215 0.49 12.26 17.85
C GLY A 215 1.91 11.71 17.69
N ILE A 216 2.34 10.74 18.52
CA ILE A 216 3.65 10.08 18.41
C ILE A 216 3.46 8.74 17.70
N HIS A 217 4.27 8.48 16.68
CA HIS A 217 4.30 7.22 15.95
C HIS A 217 5.31 6.27 16.61
N TYR A 218 4.79 5.23 17.26
CA TYR A 218 5.58 4.12 17.81
C TYR A 218 5.62 2.98 16.82
N ARG A 219 6.80 2.58 16.37
CA ARG A 219 6.95 1.60 15.30
C ARG A 219 7.94 0.50 15.66
N SER A 220 7.63 -0.73 15.27
CA SER A 220 8.61 -1.81 15.28
C SER A 220 9.76 -1.53 14.30
N ASP A 221 10.77 -2.38 14.36
CA ASP A 221 11.64 -2.56 13.20
C ASP A 221 10.84 -3.08 12.00
N CYS A 222 11.34 -2.84 10.80
CA CYS A 222 10.86 -3.52 9.60
C CYS A 222 11.58 -4.88 9.52
N PHE A 223 10.82 -5.97 9.64
CA PHE A 223 11.39 -7.30 9.78
C PHE A 223 11.83 -7.89 8.44
N THR A 224 12.98 -8.56 8.47
CA THR A 224 13.43 -9.41 7.36
C THR A 224 14.02 -10.71 7.93
N ARG A 225 14.15 -11.73 7.09
CA ARG A 225 14.82 -12.99 7.47
C ARG A 225 16.29 -12.81 7.85
N GLN A 226 16.90 -11.67 7.50
CA GLN A 226 18.33 -11.41 7.62
C GLN A 226 18.63 -10.22 8.55
N GLY A 227 17.72 -9.97 9.50
CA GLY A 227 17.77 -8.85 10.47
C GLY A 227 16.88 -7.66 10.07
N PRO A 228 16.82 -6.59 10.89
CA PRO A 228 16.05 -5.39 10.58
C PRO A 228 16.42 -4.77 9.22
N PHE A 229 15.41 -4.28 8.49
CA PHE A 229 15.62 -3.54 7.26
C PHE A 229 16.26 -2.16 7.57
N PRO A 230 17.45 -1.83 7.03
CA PRO A 230 18.20 -0.66 7.51
C PRO A 230 17.51 0.70 7.31
N LEU A 231 16.71 0.85 6.26
CA LEU A 231 16.04 2.11 5.92
C LEU A 231 14.51 1.97 6.02
N CYS A 232 14.03 1.53 7.19
CA CYS A 232 12.61 1.22 7.44
C CYS A 232 11.65 2.39 7.16
N SER A 233 12.10 3.66 7.16
CA SER A 233 11.25 4.79 6.75
C SER A 233 10.87 4.80 5.27
N GLU A 234 11.61 4.07 4.44
CA GLU A 234 11.39 3.98 2.99
C GLU A 234 10.80 2.63 2.58
N PHE A 235 10.54 1.72 3.53
CA PHE A 235 10.00 0.38 3.30
C PHE A 235 8.65 0.43 2.57
N ALA A 236 8.54 -0.22 1.42
CA ALA A 236 7.41 -0.04 0.50
C ALA A 236 6.32 -1.10 0.73
N LEU A 237 5.32 -0.75 1.53
CA LEU A 237 4.23 -1.62 1.92
C LEU A 237 3.13 -1.66 0.85
N PRO A 238 2.56 -2.82 0.54
CA PRO A 238 1.46 -2.91 -0.41
C PRO A 238 0.14 -2.63 0.30
N SER A 239 -0.78 -1.90 -0.34
CA SER A 239 -2.08 -1.64 0.29
C SER A 239 -2.99 -2.87 0.29
N TYR A 240 -2.89 -3.69 -0.76
CA TYR A 240 -3.95 -4.61 -1.16
C TYR A 240 -5.33 -3.93 -1.01
N SER A 241 -6.27 -4.60 -0.37
CA SER A 241 -7.65 -4.13 -0.22
C SER A 241 -7.84 -2.89 0.66
N THR A 242 -6.81 -2.42 1.38
CA THR A 242 -6.92 -1.13 2.08
C THR A 242 -7.11 0.04 1.10
N ALA A 243 -6.71 -0.12 -0.18
CA ALA A 243 -7.01 0.84 -1.25
C ALA A 243 -8.50 1.07 -1.48
N LYS A 244 -9.38 0.11 -1.13
CA LYS A 244 -10.83 0.30 -1.25
C LYS A 244 -11.31 1.50 -0.42
N ALA A 245 -10.77 1.68 0.78
CA ALA A 245 -11.00 2.88 1.57
C ALA A 245 -10.09 4.04 1.13
N LEU A 246 -8.78 3.77 1.04
CA LEU A 246 -7.74 4.77 0.81
C LEU A 246 -7.74 5.39 -0.60
N LEU A 247 -8.48 4.84 -1.55
CA LEU A 247 -8.62 5.42 -2.88
C LEU A 247 -10.09 5.55 -3.24
N ALA A 248 -10.78 4.42 -3.38
CA ALA A 248 -12.16 4.44 -3.88
C ALA A 248 -13.11 5.12 -2.89
N GLY A 249 -13.07 4.76 -1.61
CA GLY A 249 -13.95 5.27 -0.57
C GLY A 249 -13.79 6.78 -0.34
N MET A 250 -12.55 7.27 -0.24
CA MET A 250 -12.29 8.70 -0.11
C MET A 250 -12.70 9.50 -1.34
N ALA A 251 -12.41 9.01 -2.55
CA ALA A 251 -12.86 9.64 -3.79
C ALA A 251 -14.39 9.70 -3.85
N TYR A 252 -15.04 8.58 -3.55
CA TYR A 252 -16.49 8.44 -3.57
C TYR A 252 -17.15 9.45 -2.63
N ARG A 253 -16.70 9.51 -1.38
CA ARG A 253 -17.24 10.45 -0.39
C ARG A 253 -17.06 11.90 -0.79
N GLN A 254 -15.92 12.28 -1.34
CA GLN A 254 -15.74 13.65 -1.81
C GLN A 254 -16.62 13.97 -3.02
N ILE A 255 -16.79 13.03 -3.95
CA ILE A 255 -17.75 13.20 -5.03
C ILE A 255 -19.16 13.40 -4.46
N LEU A 256 -19.56 12.67 -3.42
CA LEU A 256 -20.88 12.88 -2.77
C LEU A 256 -21.03 14.24 -2.10
N LYS A 257 -19.94 14.83 -1.57
CA LYS A 257 -19.96 16.22 -1.07
C LYS A 257 -20.18 17.23 -2.20
N MET A 258 -19.78 16.90 -3.43
CA MET A 258 -20.00 17.74 -4.62
C MET A 258 -21.35 17.49 -5.30
N ASP A 259 -21.80 16.23 -5.35
CA ASP A 259 -23.02 15.77 -5.99
C ASP A 259 -23.54 14.51 -5.28
N ALA A 260 -24.45 14.70 -4.33
CA ALA A 260 -25.07 13.59 -3.62
C ALA A 260 -25.86 12.65 -4.57
N GLY A 261 -26.34 13.15 -5.72
CA GLY A 261 -27.04 12.37 -6.73
C GLY A 261 -26.17 11.33 -7.44
N PHE A 262 -24.85 11.42 -7.28
CA PHE A 262 -23.93 10.39 -7.78
C PHE A 262 -24.20 9.02 -7.13
N ALA A 263 -24.44 8.97 -5.82
CA ALA A 263 -24.74 7.73 -5.09
C ALA A 263 -25.93 6.96 -5.69
N ASP A 264 -26.94 7.71 -6.10
CA ASP A 264 -28.26 7.22 -6.52
C ASP A 264 -28.36 7.05 -8.04
N SER A 265 -27.27 7.31 -8.76
CA SER A 265 -27.17 7.05 -10.18
C SER A 265 -27.14 5.54 -10.47
N ALA A 266 -27.83 5.12 -11.53
CA ALA A 266 -27.75 3.75 -12.01
C ALA A 266 -26.32 3.39 -12.44
N VAL A 267 -25.86 2.17 -12.13
CA VAL A 267 -24.55 1.68 -12.58
C VAL A 267 -24.44 1.78 -14.12
N THR A 268 -25.48 1.36 -14.84
CA THR A 268 -25.54 1.34 -16.31
C THR A 268 -25.61 2.73 -16.96
N ARG A 269 -25.74 3.81 -16.18
CA ARG A 269 -25.58 5.19 -16.67
C ARG A 269 -24.10 5.51 -16.89
N TRP A 270 -23.25 5.10 -15.96
CA TRP A 270 -21.82 5.39 -15.97
C TRP A 270 -21.01 4.26 -16.60
N ILE A 271 -21.56 3.05 -16.59
CA ILE A 271 -20.94 1.83 -17.10
C ILE A 271 -21.92 1.14 -18.07
N PRO A 272 -22.15 1.69 -19.27
CA PRO A 272 -23.06 1.11 -20.26
C PRO A 272 -22.71 -0.34 -20.63
N GLU A 273 -21.46 -0.76 -20.46
CA GLU A 273 -21.00 -2.15 -20.67
C GLU A 273 -21.68 -3.14 -19.72
N CYS A 274 -22.17 -2.68 -18.56
CA CYS A 274 -22.97 -3.50 -17.65
C CYS A 274 -24.47 -3.51 -18.02
N ARG A 275 -24.89 -2.91 -19.14
CA ARG A 275 -26.25 -3.04 -19.65
C ARG A 275 -26.39 -4.38 -20.39
N LEU A 276 -26.75 -5.42 -19.64
CA LEU A 276 -26.90 -6.79 -20.14
C LEU A 276 -28.34 -7.09 -20.57
N HIS A 277 -28.51 -8.07 -21.45
CA HIS A 277 -29.81 -8.49 -21.98
C HIS A 277 -30.77 -9.07 -20.92
N ASP A 278 -30.23 -9.63 -19.84
CA ASP A 278 -31.02 -10.23 -18.76
C ASP A 278 -31.33 -9.25 -17.62
N GLU A 279 -31.01 -7.97 -17.82
CA GLU A 279 -31.38 -6.86 -16.93
C GLU A 279 -30.92 -7.03 -15.47
N ARG A 280 -29.92 -7.90 -15.20
CA ARG A 280 -29.45 -8.20 -13.84
C ARG A 280 -28.90 -6.98 -13.07
N TRP A 281 -28.55 -5.91 -13.79
CA TRP A 281 -28.09 -4.63 -13.24
C TRP A 281 -29.22 -3.60 -13.01
N GLU A 282 -30.47 -3.90 -13.39
CA GLU A 282 -31.61 -3.01 -13.17
C GLU A 282 -31.81 -2.72 -11.68
N GLY A 283 -31.97 -1.46 -11.30
CA GLY A 283 -32.12 -1.09 -9.89
C GLY A 283 -30.79 -1.00 -9.11
N VAL A 284 -29.66 -1.46 -9.65
CA VAL A 284 -28.36 -1.31 -9.00
C VAL A 284 -27.87 0.14 -9.13
N ARG A 285 -27.39 0.71 -8.02
CA ARG A 285 -26.91 2.09 -7.89
C ARG A 285 -25.43 2.11 -7.51
N LEU A 286 -24.74 3.22 -7.72
CA LEU A 286 -23.30 3.33 -7.41
C LEU A 286 -23.00 3.12 -5.92
N ARG A 287 -23.90 3.54 -5.02
CA ARG A 287 -23.78 3.22 -3.58
C ARG A 287 -23.70 1.72 -3.31
N HIS A 288 -24.36 0.88 -4.12
CA HIS A 288 -24.32 -0.56 -3.94
C HIS A 288 -22.96 -1.17 -4.33
N LEU A 289 -22.23 -0.54 -5.24
CA LEU A 289 -20.85 -0.92 -5.54
C LEU A 289 -19.92 -0.56 -4.37
N SER A 290 -20.13 0.60 -3.76
CA SER A 290 -19.33 1.09 -2.62
C SER A 290 -19.51 0.21 -1.37
N ASP A 291 -20.74 -0.23 -1.12
CA ASP A 291 -21.07 -1.09 0.03
C ASP A 291 -20.98 -2.60 -0.29
N MET A 292 -20.63 -2.97 -1.54
CA MET A 292 -20.56 -4.35 -2.02
C MET A 292 -21.83 -5.15 -1.73
N ASN A 293 -22.99 -4.57 -2.05
CA ASN A 293 -24.31 -5.17 -1.83
C ASN A 293 -25.17 -5.10 -3.10
N THR A 294 -24.56 -5.34 -4.25
CA THR A 294 -25.21 -5.23 -5.57
C THR A 294 -26.38 -6.20 -5.75
N GLY A 295 -26.38 -7.32 -5.01
CA GLY A 295 -27.32 -8.43 -5.17
C GLY A 295 -26.90 -9.42 -6.27
N LEU A 296 -25.71 -9.24 -6.86
CA LEU A 296 -25.14 -10.15 -7.85
C LEU A 296 -24.01 -10.98 -7.21
N PHE A 297 -24.18 -12.29 -7.09
CA PHE A 297 -23.18 -13.19 -6.50
C PHE A 297 -23.44 -14.66 -6.86
N ASP A 298 -22.42 -15.51 -6.73
CA ASP A 298 -22.61 -16.96 -6.74
C ASP A 298 -22.80 -17.50 -5.32
N SER A 299 -22.04 -16.98 -4.36
CA SER A 299 -22.11 -17.37 -2.95
C SER A 299 -22.05 -16.14 -2.04
N ASP A 300 -22.89 -16.11 -1.00
CA ASP A 300 -22.89 -15.11 0.07
C ASP A 300 -21.92 -15.46 1.21
N ILE A 301 -21.30 -16.65 1.17
CA ILE A 301 -20.21 -17.01 2.08
C ILE A 301 -19.02 -16.06 1.89
N PHE A 302 -18.51 -15.53 3.00
CA PHE A 302 -17.38 -14.60 3.02
C PHE A 302 -16.21 -15.10 2.17
N GLN A 303 -15.76 -14.25 1.23
CA GLN A 303 -14.66 -14.50 0.30
C GLN A 303 -14.82 -15.69 -0.66
N ALA A 304 -15.95 -16.41 -0.67
CA ALA A 304 -16.13 -17.54 -1.57
C ALA A 304 -16.04 -17.13 -3.04
N ASP A 305 -16.72 -16.04 -3.42
CA ASP A 305 -16.65 -15.49 -4.77
C ASP A 305 -15.29 -14.82 -5.06
N GLU A 306 -14.73 -14.09 -4.08
CA GLU A 306 -13.46 -13.37 -4.23
C GLU A 306 -12.27 -14.31 -4.45
N GLY A 307 -12.25 -15.45 -3.74
CA GLY A 307 -11.21 -16.47 -3.84
C GLY A 307 -11.46 -17.54 -4.92
N ALA A 308 -12.56 -17.45 -5.67
CA ALA A 308 -12.90 -18.45 -6.68
C ALA A 308 -11.94 -18.41 -7.88
N LEU A 309 -11.64 -19.58 -8.47
CA LEU A 309 -10.82 -19.69 -9.68
C LEU A 309 -11.35 -18.82 -10.84
N LYS A 310 -12.68 -18.70 -10.96
CA LYS A 310 -13.29 -17.81 -11.97
C LYS A 310 -12.87 -16.36 -11.79
N LYS A 311 -12.75 -15.88 -10.55
CA LYS A 311 -12.36 -14.51 -10.20
C LYS A 311 -10.87 -14.30 -10.43
N ILE A 312 -10.05 -15.27 -10.06
CA ILE A 312 -8.61 -15.26 -10.31
C ILE A 312 -8.34 -15.17 -11.81
N ASN A 313 -8.89 -16.10 -12.60
CA ASN A 313 -8.64 -16.21 -14.04
C ASN A 313 -9.32 -15.10 -14.86
N GLY A 314 -10.47 -14.61 -14.41
CA GLY A 314 -11.26 -13.63 -15.16
C GLY A 314 -11.03 -12.17 -14.77
N PHE A 315 -10.44 -11.88 -13.61
CA PHE A 315 -10.27 -10.50 -13.13
C PHE A 315 -8.87 -10.17 -12.62
N PHE A 316 -8.26 -11.03 -11.80
CA PHE A 316 -6.96 -10.73 -11.22
C PHE A 316 -5.81 -10.96 -12.21
N ILE A 317 -5.84 -12.04 -12.99
CA ILE A 317 -4.82 -12.35 -14.00
C ILE A 317 -4.91 -11.45 -15.25
N PRO A 318 -6.10 -11.10 -15.77
CA PRO A 318 -6.17 -10.20 -16.93
C PRO A 318 -5.59 -8.81 -16.65
N GLU A 319 -4.92 -8.25 -17.65
CA GLU A 319 -4.14 -7.00 -17.54
C GLU A 319 -4.86 -5.79 -18.16
N THR A 320 -5.88 -6.01 -18.99
CA THR A 320 -6.57 -4.95 -19.73
C THR A 320 -7.81 -4.43 -19.00
N HIS A 321 -8.20 -3.19 -19.30
CA HIS A 321 -9.46 -2.61 -18.85
C HIS A 321 -10.65 -3.37 -19.41
N ALA A 322 -10.60 -3.73 -20.70
CA ALA A 322 -11.68 -4.44 -21.36
C ALA A 322 -12.00 -5.78 -20.67
N ASP A 323 -10.97 -6.58 -20.34
CA ASP A 323 -11.16 -7.88 -19.69
C ASP A 323 -11.70 -7.73 -18.26
N LYS A 324 -11.09 -6.84 -17.45
CA LYS A 324 -11.53 -6.60 -16.07
C LYS A 324 -12.96 -6.06 -16.02
N LEU A 325 -13.34 -5.19 -16.97
CA LEU A 325 -14.68 -4.64 -17.09
C LEU A 325 -15.69 -5.70 -17.52
N ALA A 326 -15.35 -6.50 -18.53
CA ALA A 326 -16.20 -7.59 -19.01
C ALA A 326 -16.52 -8.59 -17.90
N PHE A 327 -15.49 -9.01 -17.14
CA PHE A 327 -15.71 -9.87 -15.97
C PHE A 327 -16.59 -9.18 -14.93
N ALA A 328 -16.24 -7.95 -14.54
CA ALA A 328 -16.96 -7.27 -13.47
C ALA A 328 -18.45 -7.05 -13.79
N CYS A 329 -18.81 -6.86 -15.07
CA CYS A 329 -20.21 -6.74 -15.48
C CYS A 329 -20.95 -8.08 -15.58
N THR A 330 -20.29 -9.19 -15.93
CA THR A 330 -20.98 -10.43 -16.37
C THR A 330 -20.83 -11.63 -15.43
N ALA A 331 -19.84 -11.63 -14.53
CA ALA A 331 -19.41 -12.82 -13.82
C ALA A 331 -20.42 -13.42 -12.82
N TYR A 332 -21.39 -12.64 -12.35
CA TYR A 332 -22.30 -13.03 -11.27
C TYR A 332 -23.77 -12.86 -11.68
N PRO A 333 -24.64 -13.84 -11.41
CA PRO A 333 -26.07 -13.72 -11.60
C PRO A 333 -26.70 -12.89 -10.48
N ARG A 334 -27.90 -12.34 -10.71
CA ARG A 334 -28.70 -11.72 -9.65
C ARG A 334 -29.29 -12.82 -8.74
N LYS A 335 -29.00 -12.74 -7.44
CA LYS A 335 -29.53 -13.66 -6.41
C LYS A 335 -30.29 -12.97 -5.29
N ALA A 336 -30.16 -11.65 -5.15
CA ALA A 336 -30.90 -10.85 -4.18
C ALA A 336 -31.27 -9.47 -4.76
N PRO A 337 -32.25 -8.77 -4.17
CA PRO A 337 -32.48 -7.36 -4.46
C PRO A 337 -31.23 -6.51 -4.14
N PRO A 338 -30.92 -5.46 -4.92
CA PRO A 338 -29.82 -4.56 -4.60
C PRO A 338 -29.99 -3.93 -3.22
N GLY A 339 -28.90 -3.92 -2.44
CA GLY A 339 -28.87 -3.50 -1.05
C GLY A 339 -29.18 -4.60 -0.04
N ALA A 340 -29.74 -5.76 -0.43
CA ALA A 340 -30.21 -6.74 0.54
C ALA A 340 -29.11 -7.61 1.17
N THR A 341 -28.04 -7.91 0.43
CA THR A 341 -26.99 -8.84 0.85
C THR A 341 -25.62 -8.27 0.53
N GLN A 342 -24.75 -8.17 1.53
CA GLN A 342 -23.34 -7.79 1.34
C GLN A 342 -22.53 -9.01 0.90
N VAL A 343 -21.82 -8.90 -0.22
CA VAL A 343 -20.92 -9.94 -0.75
C VAL A 343 -19.62 -9.29 -1.19
N TYR A 344 -18.51 -9.69 -0.58
CA TYR A 344 -17.22 -9.03 -0.80
C TYR A 344 -16.66 -9.32 -2.20
N HIS A 345 -16.62 -8.29 -3.06
CA HIS A 345 -16.07 -8.39 -4.42
C HIS A 345 -15.15 -7.21 -4.76
N THR A 346 -13.89 -7.46 -5.11
CA THR A 346 -13.01 -6.41 -5.63
C THR A 346 -13.49 -5.86 -6.99
N SER A 347 -14.28 -6.64 -7.76
CA SER A 347 -14.87 -6.16 -9.03
C SER A 347 -15.83 -4.99 -8.83
N ASP A 348 -16.57 -4.96 -7.72
CA ASP A 348 -17.52 -3.88 -7.45
C ASP A 348 -16.78 -2.57 -7.22
N THR A 349 -15.67 -2.60 -6.47
CA THR A 349 -14.81 -1.42 -6.30
C THR A 349 -14.15 -0.98 -7.61
N TYR A 350 -13.79 -1.91 -8.49
CA TYR A 350 -13.26 -1.58 -9.81
C TYR A 350 -14.29 -0.83 -10.66
N LEU A 351 -15.53 -1.32 -10.70
CA LEU A 351 -16.65 -0.63 -11.37
C LEU A 351 -16.89 0.75 -10.76
N LEU A 352 -16.83 0.88 -9.44
CA LEU A 352 -16.95 2.19 -8.77
C LEU A 352 -15.84 3.15 -9.22
N GLY A 353 -14.59 2.66 -9.32
CA GLY A 353 -13.46 3.42 -9.85
C GLY A 353 -13.67 3.87 -11.29
N VAL A 354 -14.20 3.01 -12.16
CA VAL A 354 -14.56 3.35 -13.56
C VAL A 354 -15.64 4.43 -13.59
N ALA A 355 -16.71 4.27 -12.81
CA ALA A 355 -17.81 5.23 -12.76
C ALA A 355 -17.35 6.61 -12.26
N MET A 356 -16.51 6.65 -11.22
CA MET A 356 -15.94 7.90 -10.70
C MET A 356 -15.00 8.57 -11.71
N SER A 357 -14.16 7.81 -12.42
CA SER A 357 -13.31 8.37 -13.48
C SER A 357 -14.17 9.05 -14.55
N ARG A 358 -15.17 8.33 -15.08
CA ARG A 358 -16.07 8.87 -16.12
C ARG A 358 -16.88 10.07 -15.65
N TYR A 359 -17.28 10.08 -14.38
CA TYR A 359 -17.97 11.21 -13.76
C TYR A 359 -17.10 12.46 -13.67
N LEU A 360 -15.84 12.31 -13.26
CA LEU A 360 -14.89 13.41 -13.16
C LEU A 360 -14.49 13.93 -14.53
N GLU A 361 -14.27 13.05 -15.50
CA GLU A 361 -13.97 13.41 -16.89
C GLU A 361 -15.08 14.27 -17.52
N GLN A 362 -16.35 14.03 -17.21
CA GLN A 362 -17.47 14.86 -17.72
C GLN A 362 -17.53 16.26 -17.09
N ARG A 363 -16.93 16.47 -15.92
CA ARG A 363 -17.07 17.71 -15.13
C ARG A 363 -15.86 18.60 -15.17
N GLN A 364 -14.71 18.08 -15.56
CA GLN A 364 -13.46 18.82 -15.54
C GLN A 364 -13.03 19.23 -16.95
N ALA A 365 -12.51 20.45 -17.07
CA ALA A 365 -11.93 20.94 -18.31
C ALA A 365 -10.70 20.12 -18.75
N VAL A 366 -10.03 19.47 -17.79
CA VAL A 366 -8.90 18.56 -18.01
C VAL A 366 -9.32 17.16 -17.64
N ARG A 367 -9.08 16.20 -18.55
CA ARG A 367 -9.31 14.77 -18.31
C ARG A 367 -8.54 14.35 -17.05
N THR A 368 -9.24 13.91 -16.02
CA THR A 368 -8.66 13.55 -14.72
C THR A 368 -9.37 12.31 -14.19
N ASP A 369 -8.64 11.21 -14.04
CA ASP A 369 -9.15 9.99 -13.39
C ASP A 369 -9.18 10.12 -11.87
N ILE A 370 -9.76 9.12 -11.19
CA ILE A 370 -9.95 9.15 -9.73
C ILE A 370 -8.63 9.33 -8.97
N ARG A 371 -7.52 8.75 -9.46
CA ARG A 371 -6.24 8.79 -8.75
C ARG A 371 -5.65 10.19 -8.84
N GLN A 372 -5.62 10.76 -10.04
CA GLN A 372 -5.15 12.12 -10.25
C GLN A 372 -5.99 13.12 -9.44
N TRP A 373 -7.30 12.89 -9.39
CA TRP A 373 -8.21 13.70 -8.60
C TRP A 373 -7.93 13.63 -7.10
N VAL A 374 -7.81 12.43 -6.52
CA VAL A 374 -7.48 12.24 -5.09
C VAL A 374 -6.09 12.80 -4.76
N ASN A 375 -5.13 12.70 -5.68
CA ASN A 375 -3.82 13.34 -5.50
C ASN A 375 -3.97 14.85 -5.31
N ALA A 376 -4.63 15.51 -6.25
CA ALA A 376 -4.74 16.97 -6.30
C ALA A 376 -5.58 17.54 -5.14
N HIS A 377 -6.61 16.84 -4.70
CA HIS A 377 -7.56 17.36 -3.71
C HIS A 377 -7.33 16.85 -2.29
N LEU A 378 -6.48 15.83 -2.10
CA LEU A 378 -6.29 15.21 -0.80
C LEU A 378 -4.83 14.86 -0.50
N TYR A 379 -4.23 13.95 -1.26
CA TYR A 379 -2.94 13.35 -0.84
C TYR A 379 -1.79 14.35 -0.86
N GLN A 380 -1.79 15.30 -1.78
CA GLN A 380 -0.76 16.34 -1.81
C GLN A 380 -0.83 17.26 -0.59
N HIS A 381 -2.03 17.55 -0.07
CA HIS A 381 -2.19 18.33 1.17
C HIS A 381 -1.74 17.57 2.40
N LEU A 382 -1.85 16.24 2.37
CA LEU A 382 -1.31 15.36 3.40
C LEU A 382 0.21 15.20 3.29
N GLN A 383 0.88 15.71 2.25
CA GLN A 383 2.35 15.63 2.12
C GLN A 383 2.91 14.24 2.43
N LEU A 384 2.27 13.22 1.85
CA LEU A 384 2.67 11.82 1.97
C LEU A 384 3.97 11.57 1.18
N ASN A 385 4.59 10.43 1.43
CA ASN A 385 5.71 9.99 0.60
C ASN A 385 5.22 9.88 -0.86
N PRO A 386 5.99 10.37 -1.85
CA PRO A 386 5.64 10.28 -3.25
C PRO A 386 5.22 8.88 -3.75
N VAL A 387 5.73 7.79 -3.14
CA VAL A 387 5.32 6.42 -3.50
C VAL A 387 3.81 6.19 -3.31
N ALA A 388 3.22 6.82 -2.29
CA ALA A 388 1.78 6.76 -1.98
C ALA A 388 0.90 7.56 -2.93
N LEU A 389 1.50 8.40 -3.79
CA LEU A 389 0.76 9.20 -4.78
C LEU A 389 0.42 8.39 -6.04
N THR A 390 0.93 7.17 -6.15
CA THR A 390 0.79 6.33 -7.34
C THR A 390 -0.13 5.14 -7.06
N THR A 391 -0.73 4.56 -8.11
CA THR A 391 -1.54 3.35 -7.98
C THR A 391 -1.39 2.49 -9.23
N MET A 392 -1.61 1.19 -9.07
CA MET A 392 -1.66 0.26 -10.19
C MET A 392 -2.83 0.55 -11.13
N ARG A 393 -2.56 0.25 -12.41
CA ARG A 393 -3.43 0.57 -13.54
C ARG A 393 -3.46 -0.63 -14.46
N THR A 394 -4.50 -0.71 -15.28
CA THR A 394 -4.49 -1.62 -16.43
C THR A 394 -3.34 -1.26 -17.37
N TYR A 395 -2.80 -2.24 -18.07
CA TYR A 395 -1.61 -2.06 -18.91
C TYR A 395 -1.93 -1.69 -20.36
N ASP A 396 -3.22 -1.48 -20.66
CA ASP A 396 -3.68 -0.95 -21.94
C ASP A 396 -3.74 0.59 -21.94
N GLU A 397 -4.04 1.18 -23.10
CA GLU A 397 -4.10 2.64 -23.28
C GLU A 397 -5.10 3.35 -22.36
N THR A 398 -6.10 2.63 -21.84
CA THR A 398 -7.05 3.19 -20.87
C THR A 398 -6.35 3.53 -19.56
N ALA A 399 -5.37 2.73 -19.15
CA ALA A 399 -4.61 2.88 -17.92
C ALA A 399 -5.51 3.12 -16.68
N GLN A 400 -6.64 2.41 -16.60
CA GLN A 400 -7.67 2.60 -15.57
C GLN A 400 -7.10 2.25 -14.19
N PRO A 401 -7.11 3.19 -13.22
CA PRO A 401 -6.79 2.88 -11.82
C PRO A 401 -7.65 1.73 -11.30
N TRP A 402 -7.03 0.75 -10.64
CA TRP A 402 -7.77 -0.42 -10.16
C TRP A 402 -8.73 -0.11 -9.00
N ALA A 403 -8.44 0.94 -8.23
CA ALA A 403 -9.23 1.47 -7.12
C ALA A 403 -9.40 0.54 -5.90
N GLY A 404 -9.46 -0.78 -6.09
CA GLY A 404 -9.64 -1.77 -5.02
C GLY A 404 -8.35 -2.38 -4.46
N TYR A 405 -7.21 -2.14 -5.11
CA TYR A 405 -5.86 -2.53 -4.71
C TYR A 405 -4.84 -1.74 -5.54
N GLY A 406 -3.55 -1.81 -5.18
CA GLY A 406 -2.46 -1.29 -5.99
C GLY A 406 -1.79 -0.01 -5.49
N LEU A 407 -2.08 0.46 -4.27
CA LEU A 407 -1.27 1.53 -3.66
C LEU A 407 0.00 0.94 -3.05
N THR A 408 1.00 1.80 -2.89
CA THR A 408 2.24 1.50 -2.17
C THR A 408 2.45 2.57 -1.10
N LEU A 409 2.65 2.18 0.15
CA LEU A 409 2.69 3.07 1.31
C LEU A 409 4.03 2.89 2.04
N THR A 410 4.53 3.94 2.69
CA THR A 410 5.51 3.77 3.76
C THR A 410 4.81 3.55 5.11
N PRO A 411 5.52 3.12 6.18
CA PRO A 411 4.93 3.04 7.50
C PRO A 411 4.36 4.38 8.02
N ASP A 412 5.01 5.50 7.69
CA ASP A 412 4.52 6.85 8.03
C ASP A 412 3.24 7.20 7.26
N ASP A 413 3.17 6.83 5.97
CA ASP A 413 1.94 7.03 5.18
C ASP A 413 0.77 6.24 5.76
N ALA A 414 0.98 4.98 6.14
CA ALA A 414 -0.05 4.15 6.76
C ALA A 414 -0.57 4.77 8.08
N ALA A 415 0.34 5.26 8.92
CA ALA A 415 0.01 5.94 10.17
C ALA A 415 -0.79 7.24 9.93
N ARG A 416 -0.31 8.10 9.03
CA ARG A 416 -0.91 9.41 8.74
C ARG A 416 -2.24 9.29 7.99
N LEU A 417 -2.36 8.34 7.07
CA LEU A 417 -3.65 8.02 6.44
C LEU A 417 -4.64 7.44 7.47
N GLY A 418 -4.17 6.59 8.39
CA GLY A 418 -4.99 6.13 9.51
C GLY A 418 -5.52 7.29 10.38
N LEU A 419 -4.66 8.26 10.72
CA LEU A 419 -5.06 9.46 11.47
C LEU A 419 -6.07 10.30 10.69
N PHE A 420 -5.81 10.50 9.39
CA PHE A 420 -6.73 11.22 8.51
C PHE A 420 -8.11 10.55 8.49
N MET A 421 -8.16 9.22 8.32
CA MET A 421 -9.40 8.46 8.36
C MET A 421 -10.10 8.54 9.72
N ALA A 422 -9.34 8.49 10.83
CA ALA A 422 -9.89 8.61 12.18
C ALA A 422 -10.49 10.00 12.45
N ALA A 423 -9.82 11.06 12.01
CA ALA A 423 -10.31 12.43 12.13
C ALA A 423 -11.60 12.66 11.32
N HIS A 424 -11.78 11.91 10.23
CA HIS A 424 -12.95 11.96 9.37
C HIS A 424 -13.89 10.77 9.61
N HIS A 425 -13.82 10.09 10.77
CA HIS A 425 -14.67 8.92 11.04
C HIS A 425 -16.16 9.21 10.85
N ALA A 426 -16.64 10.41 11.18
CA ALA A 426 -18.01 10.85 10.93
C ALA A 426 -18.40 10.83 9.43
N ASP A 427 -17.45 11.09 8.53
CA ASP A 427 -17.64 10.94 7.08
C ASP A 427 -17.76 9.46 6.69
N PHE A 428 -17.37 8.51 7.55
CA PHE A 428 -17.47 7.06 7.32
C PHE A 428 -18.55 6.40 8.21
N GLU A 429 -19.07 7.08 9.23
CA GLU A 429 -20.05 6.59 10.21
C GLU A 429 -21.50 6.50 9.69
N GLN A 430 -21.80 7.04 8.50
CA GLN A 430 -23.08 6.78 7.84
C GLN A 430 -23.11 5.37 7.22
N VAL A 431 -22.81 4.36 8.03
CA VAL A 431 -22.95 2.94 7.72
C VAL A 431 -24.43 2.60 7.94
N PRO A 432 -25.21 2.32 6.88
CA PRO A 432 -26.36 1.45 7.09
C PRO A 432 -25.82 0.16 7.71
N ASN A 433 -26.48 -0.34 8.75
CA ASN A 433 -26.21 -1.61 9.43
C ASN A 433 -26.25 -2.79 8.44
N TRP A 434 -25.26 -2.94 7.55
CA TRP A 434 -25.11 -4.13 6.74
C TRP A 434 -24.29 -5.11 7.57
N PRO A 435 -24.93 -6.10 8.21
CA PRO A 435 -24.18 -7.19 8.82
C PRO A 435 -23.36 -7.85 7.71
N ALA A 436 -22.04 -7.83 7.86
CA ALA A 436 -21.18 -8.71 7.10
C ALA A 436 -21.24 -10.11 7.71
N ALA A 437 -20.81 -11.11 6.94
CA ALA A 437 -20.91 -12.52 7.28
C ALA A 437 -20.29 -12.93 8.64
N ARG A 438 -19.39 -12.11 9.22
CA ARG A 438 -18.69 -12.39 10.50
C ARG A 438 -19.17 -11.57 11.69
N GLY A 439 -20.30 -10.86 11.57
CA GLY A 439 -20.79 -9.94 12.62
C GLY A 439 -20.09 -8.57 12.62
N GLU A 440 -19.20 -8.33 11.66
CA GLU A 440 -18.64 -7.03 11.34
C GLU A 440 -19.67 -6.17 10.58
N ARG A 441 -19.39 -4.88 10.44
CA ARG A 441 -20.09 -3.98 9.53
C ARG A 441 -19.18 -3.58 8.39
N TYR A 442 -19.75 -3.21 7.25
CA TYR A 442 -19.00 -2.74 6.09
C TYR A 442 -19.69 -1.56 5.40
N SER A 443 -18.93 -0.53 5.06
CA SER A 443 -19.39 0.53 4.14
C SER A 443 -18.22 1.30 3.56
N ASN A 444 -18.33 1.71 2.30
CA ASN A 444 -17.38 2.58 1.61
C ASN A 444 -15.90 2.14 1.73
N GLY A 445 -15.63 0.84 1.68
CA GLY A 445 -14.26 0.31 1.81
C GLY A 445 -13.78 0.07 3.25
N VAL A 446 -14.55 0.44 4.26
CA VAL A 446 -14.17 0.38 5.68
C VAL A 446 -15.00 -0.68 6.40
N TRP A 447 -14.32 -1.52 7.18
CA TRP A 447 -14.93 -2.49 8.10
C TRP A 447 -15.13 -1.85 9.48
N ALA A 448 -16.04 -2.38 10.29
CA ALA A 448 -16.09 -2.07 11.71
C ALA A 448 -16.36 -3.33 12.55
N VAL A 449 -15.66 -3.45 13.69
CA VAL A 449 -15.79 -4.55 14.64
C VAL A 449 -16.13 -4.01 16.03
N ASP A 450 -16.97 -4.70 16.78
CA ASP A 450 -17.27 -4.34 18.17
C ASP A 450 -16.16 -4.85 19.11
N ALA A 451 -15.48 -3.91 19.75
CA ALA A 451 -14.42 -4.16 20.72
C ALA A 451 -14.90 -4.25 22.17
N SER A 452 -16.19 -4.00 22.45
CA SER A 452 -16.75 -3.88 23.81
C SER A 452 -16.33 -5.01 24.75
N HIS A 453 -16.33 -6.26 24.27
CA HIS A 453 -15.95 -7.42 25.09
C HIS A 453 -14.46 -7.43 25.49
N TRP A 454 -13.57 -6.88 24.66
CA TRP A 454 -12.13 -6.84 24.94
C TRP A 454 -11.78 -5.79 26.01
N VAL A 455 -12.60 -4.74 26.11
CA VAL A 455 -12.36 -3.60 27.00
C VAL A 455 -13.37 -3.51 28.16
N GLY A 456 -14.30 -4.47 28.26
CA GLY A 456 -15.30 -4.52 29.33
C GLY A 456 -16.29 -3.34 29.32
N CYS A 457 -16.59 -2.78 28.15
CA CYS A 457 -17.58 -1.70 28.05
C CYS A 457 -19.01 -2.26 27.99
N PRO A 458 -19.99 -1.65 28.69
CA PRO A 458 -21.38 -2.10 28.66
C PRO A 458 -22.07 -1.82 27.31
N GLU A 459 -21.59 -0.81 26.59
CA GLU A 459 -22.09 -0.41 25.27
C GLU A 459 -21.12 -0.84 24.17
N PRO A 460 -21.61 -1.12 22.94
CA PRO A 460 -20.76 -1.42 21.79
C PRO A 460 -19.71 -0.34 21.53
N VAL A 461 -18.49 -0.77 21.26
CA VAL A 461 -17.35 0.07 20.88
C VAL A 461 -16.94 -0.33 19.46
N TRP A 462 -17.57 0.28 18.47
CA TRP A 462 -17.26 0.02 17.07
C TRP A 462 -15.90 0.63 16.70
N ILE A 463 -14.98 -0.22 16.26
CA ILE A 463 -13.65 0.15 15.79
C ILE A 463 -13.63 0.04 14.26
N PRO A 464 -13.57 1.17 13.53
CA PRO A 464 -13.37 1.15 12.09
C PRO A 464 -11.97 0.67 11.73
N PHE A 465 -11.86 -0.17 10.69
CA PHE A 465 -10.58 -0.64 10.20
C PHE A 465 -10.60 -0.95 8.70
N MET A 466 -9.42 -0.90 8.11
CA MET A 466 -9.14 -1.30 6.74
C MET A 466 -8.38 -2.63 6.78
N SER A 467 -8.73 -3.55 5.88
CA SER A 467 -8.10 -4.87 5.80
C SER A 467 -7.54 -5.13 4.41
N GLY A 468 -6.35 -5.73 4.35
CA GLY A 468 -5.67 -6.14 3.12
C GLY A 468 -5.29 -7.62 3.16
N TYR A 469 -5.14 -8.21 1.97
CA TYR A 469 -4.78 -9.61 1.81
C TYR A 469 -3.44 -9.92 2.50
N GLY A 470 -3.30 -11.13 3.05
CA GLY A 470 -2.09 -11.58 3.74
C GLY A 470 -1.98 -11.23 5.22
N GLY A 471 -2.82 -10.34 5.77
CA GLY A 471 -2.72 -9.95 7.19
C GLY A 471 -2.40 -8.48 7.39
N ILE A 472 -2.97 -7.61 6.55
CA ILE A 472 -2.78 -6.17 6.65
C ILE A 472 -3.99 -5.57 7.36
N THR A 473 -3.74 -4.75 8.36
CA THR A 473 -4.77 -3.99 9.07
C THR A 473 -4.31 -2.56 9.33
N ILE A 474 -5.21 -1.60 9.14
CA ILE A 474 -5.07 -0.23 9.67
C ILE A 474 -6.38 0.08 10.40
N ALA A 475 -6.33 0.22 11.72
CA ALA A 475 -7.49 0.46 12.58
C ALA A 475 -7.47 1.88 13.14
N MET A 476 -8.63 2.53 13.06
CA MET A 476 -8.89 3.85 13.64
C MET A 476 -9.48 3.65 15.03
N LEU A 477 -8.69 3.94 16.06
CA LEU A 477 -9.04 3.68 17.46
C LEU A 477 -9.62 4.94 18.12
N PRO A 478 -10.31 4.81 19.27
CA PRO A 478 -10.80 5.95 20.04
C PRO A 478 -9.67 6.92 20.40
N HIS A 479 -10.07 8.16 20.70
CA HIS A 479 -9.15 9.25 21.08
C HIS A 479 -8.11 9.59 20.02
N GLY A 480 -8.45 9.39 18.74
CA GLY A 480 -7.56 9.72 17.61
C GLY A 480 -6.31 8.84 17.52
N SER A 481 -6.32 7.69 18.19
CA SER A 481 -5.22 6.73 18.10
C SER A 481 -5.36 5.85 16.85
N VAL A 482 -4.24 5.32 16.37
CA VAL A 482 -4.21 4.43 15.20
C VAL A 482 -3.38 3.21 15.53
N MET A 483 -3.77 2.06 15.00
CA MET A 483 -2.95 0.86 14.99
C MET A 483 -2.82 0.39 13.55
N TYR A 484 -1.64 -0.07 13.15
CA TYR A 484 -1.47 -0.76 11.90
C TYR A 484 -0.53 -1.95 12.02
N MET A 485 -0.77 -2.96 11.18
CA MET A 485 0.12 -4.09 10.96
C MET A 485 0.12 -4.46 9.49
N PHE A 486 1.29 -4.80 8.98
CA PHE A 486 1.47 -5.39 7.66
C PHE A 486 2.17 -6.72 7.86
N GLY A 487 1.56 -7.76 7.30
CA GLY A 487 2.08 -9.11 7.31
C GLY A 487 1.51 -9.91 6.15
N ASP A 488 1.99 -11.14 6.03
CA ASP A 488 1.66 -12.04 4.92
C ASP A 488 1.43 -13.50 5.36
N GLY A 489 1.16 -13.69 6.65
CA GLY A 489 0.83 -14.99 7.25
C GLY A 489 -0.67 -15.34 7.28
N HIS A 490 -1.55 -14.52 6.67
CA HIS A 490 -3.01 -14.59 6.82
C HIS A 490 -3.51 -14.39 8.27
N GLU A 491 -2.74 -13.66 9.08
CA GLU A 491 -3.05 -13.41 10.48
C GLU A 491 -3.66 -12.01 10.64
N PHE A 492 -4.90 -11.96 11.14
CA PHE A 492 -5.66 -10.72 11.34
C PHE A 492 -5.98 -10.46 12.82
N THR A 493 -5.20 -11.08 13.72
CA THR A 493 -5.39 -10.93 15.16
C THR A 493 -4.70 -9.65 15.63
N TRP A 494 -5.42 -8.54 15.62
CA TRP A 494 -4.91 -7.23 16.05
C TRP A 494 -5.69 -6.64 17.23
N LEU A 495 -6.99 -6.93 17.32
CA LEU A 495 -7.92 -6.23 18.21
C LEU A 495 -7.57 -6.39 19.69
N ARG A 496 -7.12 -7.58 20.10
CA ARG A 496 -6.69 -7.84 21.48
C ARG A 496 -5.54 -6.92 21.91
N ASN A 497 -4.54 -6.74 21.04
CA ASN A 497 -3.38 -5.90 21.34
C ASN A 497 -3.75 -4.43 21.30
N ALA A 498 -4.55 -4.02 20.30
CA ALA A 498 -5.06 -2.65 20.21
C ALA A 498 -5.93 -2.28 21.42
N ALA A 499 -6.72 -3.21 21.97
CA ALA A 499 -7.55 -2.99 23.15
C ALA A 499 -6.74 -2.59 24.40
N LEU A 500 -5.43 -2.88 24.46
CA LEU A 500 -4.58 -2.43 25.56
C LEU A 500 -4.51 -0.90 25.67
N LEU A 501 -4.70 -0.17 24.57
CA LEU A 501 -4.76 1.30 24.57
C LEU A 501 -5.94 1.85 25.40
N HIS A 502 -6.94 1.04 25.72
CA HIS A 502 -7.97 1.37 26.70
C HIS A 502 -7.38 1.76 28.07
N ASN A 503 -6.24 1.16 28.45
CA ASN A 503 -5.57 1.44 29.72
C ASN A 503 -4.85 2.79 29.73
N ILE A 504 -4.62 3.41 28.56
CA ILE A 504 -4.14 4.80 28.46
C ILE A 504 -5.30 5.76 28.63
N GLN A 505 -6.38 5.51 27.88
CA GLN A 505 -7.59 6.31 27.95
C GLN A 505 -8.81 5.43 27.63
N SER A 506 -9.79 5.42 28.53
CA SER A 506 -10.97 4.56 28.44
C SER A 506 -11.73 4.73 27.14
N TRP A 507 -12.02 3.61 26.47
CA TRP A 507 -12.85 3.55 25.27
C TRP A 507 -14.36 3.54 25.56
N CYS A 508 -14.77 3.37 26.83
CA CYS A 508 -16.17 3.29 27.20
C CYS A 508 -16.81 4.69 27.21
N LYS A 509 -17.95 4.85 26.53
CA LYS A 509 -18.75 6.08 26.59
C LYS A 509 -19.19 6.36 28.05
N GLY A 510 -19.02 7.59 28.51
CA GLY A 510 -19.60 8.06 29.78
C GLY A 510 -18.78 7.80 31.06
N LYS A 511 -17.55 7.26 30.97
CA LYS A 511 -16.59 7.33 32.09
C LYS A 511 -15.60 8.48 31.83
N PRO A 512 -15.52 9.51 32.68
CA PRO A 512 -14.47 10.51 32.56
C PRO A 512 -13.10 9.85 32.76
N SER A 513 -12.12 10.34 32.01
CA SER A 513 -10.69 10.01 32.09
C SER A 513 -10.14 10.22 33.49
#